data_AF-A0A239BR79-F1
#
_entry.id   AF-A0A239BR79-F1
#
_cell.length_a   1.000
_cell.length_b   1.000
_cell.length_c   1.000
_cell.angle_alpha   90.00
_cell.angle_beta   90.00
_cell.angle_gamma   90.00
#
_symmetry.space_group_name_H-M   'P 1'
#
loop_
_entity.id
_entity.type
_entity.pdbx_description
1 polymer ?
#
loop_
_entity_poly.entity_id
_entity_poly.type
_entity_poly.pdbx_seq_one_letter_code
_entity_poly.pdbx_strand_id
1 'polypeptide(L)'
;MRGWLVFKHSFWIVINNLEVAFRISAVLYALQALNQVLILMATPTGDVGETVVSPGMALMVLATAFLAIVASLWIAVAWHRFVLTGEIPEGALPKWQGGLVLAYLGRSVMIALLVSLAVVAAMIPIDIVMAAAPGAGLPLLLALVALAVYLFFRFGVMLPAGAIDRKLTLREAWAATAKEHGTIVVLSLIVVFFSVLVQLPAWLNPDPQSLINLVYSVVVGWFATMIGVSALTTLYGISVEGRDID
;
A
#
# COMPACT_ATOMS: atom_id res chain seq x y z
N MET A 1 -8.69 4.41 21.41
CA MET A 1 -7.77 3.30 21.05
C MET A 1 -6.66 3.87 20.19
N ARG A 2 -5.38 3.70 20.55
CA ARG A 2 -4.24 4.38 19.90
C ARG A 2 -4.10 4.06 18.39
N GLY A 3 -4.50 2.85 17.94
CA GLY A 3 -4.51 2.50 16.51
C GLY A 3 -5.46 3.36 15.66
N TRP A 4 -6.61 3.76 16.20
CA TRP A 4 -7.50 4.74 15.55
C TRP A 4 -6.84 6.12 15.44
N LEU A 5 -6.10 6.55 16.46
CA LEU A 5 -5.36 7.82 16.42
C LEU A 5 -4.28 7.80 15.33
N VAL A 6 -3.53 6.68 15.19
CA VAL A 6 -2.57 6.52 14.09
C VAL A 6 -3.23 6.68 12.73
N PHE A 7 -4.35 5.98 12.50
CA PHE A 7 -5.09 6.08 11.24
C PHE A 7 -5.61 7.50 10.99
N LYS A 8 -6.28 8.10 11.98
CA LYS A 8 -6.81 9.46 11.91
C LYS A 8 -5.70 10.47 11.63
N HIS A 9 -4.59 10.39 12.36
CA HIS A 9 -3.45 11.27 12.17
C HIS A 9 -2.88 11.12 10.74
N SER A 10 -2.72 9.89 10.26
CA SER A 10 -2.24 9.59 8.90
C SER A 10 -3.14 10.17 7.82
N PHE A 11 -4.45 10.09 8.00
CA PHE A 11 -5.43 10.72 7.13
C PHE A 11 -5.25 12.25 7.12
N TRP A 12 -5.17 12.88 8.30
CA TRP A 12 -5.02 14.33 8.40
C TRP A 12 -3.67 14.85 7.91
N ILE A 13 -2.58 14.07 7.98
CA ILE A 13 -1.31 14.44 7.32
C ILE A 13 -1.55 14.68 5.83
N VAL A 14 -2.27 13.77 5.16
CA VAL A 14 -2.56 13.91 3.72
C VAL A 14 -3.47 15.11 3.46
N ILE A 15 -4.58 15.23 4.20
CA ILE A 15 -5.57 16.30 3.98
C ILE A 15 -5.00 17.69 4.27
N ASN A 16 -4.20 17.83 5.33
CA ASN A 16 -3.60 19.12 5.70
C ASN A 16 -2.43 19.52 4.79
N ASN A 17 -1.93 18.59 3.96
CA ASN A 17 -0.80 18.82 3.06
C ASN A 17 -1.13 18.42 1.61
N LEU A 18 -2.38 18.62 1.17
CA LEU A 18 -2.82 18.22 -0.17
C LEU A 18 -1.99 18.83 -1.28
N GLU A 19 -1.61 20.11 -1.17
CA GLU A 19 -0.75 20.76 -2.18
C GLU A 19 0.57 20.00 -2.35
N VAL A 20 1.24 19.70 -1.23
CA VAL A 20 2.52 18.98 -1.26
C VAL A 20 2.32 17.53 -1.71
N ALA A 21 1.24 16.87 -1.28
CA ALA A 21 0.88 15.53 -1.73
C ALA A 21 0.70 15.48 -3.26
N PHE A 22 -0.01 16.43 -3.86
CA PHE A 22 -0.16 16.53 -5.31
C PHE A 22 1.17 16.86 -6.00
N ARG A 23 1.98 17.79 -5.48
CA ARG A 23 3.29 18.12 -6.05
C ARG A 23 4.26 16.94 -6.04
N ILE A 24 4.21 16.11 -5.01
CA ILE A 24 5.03 14.88 -4.92
C ILE A 24 4.53 13.82 -5.89
N SER A 25 3.22 13.66 -6.01
CA SER A 25 2.65 12.43 -6.57
C SER A 25 1.91 12.56 -7.89
N ALA A 26 1.35 13.72 -8.26
CA ALA A 26 0.40 13.81 -9.38
C ALA A 26 0.98 13.31 -10.71
N VAL A 27 2.16 13.80 -11.10
CA VAL A 27 2.82 13.40 -12.35
C VAL A 27 3.22 11.92 -12.32
N LEU A 28 3.72 11.45 -11.18
CA LEU A 28 4.13 10.05 -11.00
C LEU A 28 2.93 9.10 -10.98
N TYR A 29 1.83 9.51 -10.35
CA TYR A 29 0.59 8.75 -10.25
C TYR A 29 -0.16 8.70 -11.58
N ALA A 30 0.07 9.67 -12.48
CA ALA A 30 -0.44 9.61 -13.86
C ALA A 30 0.01 8.35 -14.61
N LEU A 31 1.19 7.80 -14.29
CA LEU A 31 1.65 6.51 -14.86
C LEU A 31 0.81 5.34 -14.34
N GLN A 32 0.39 5.36 -13.07
CA GLN A 32 -0.51 4.36 -12.51
C GLN A 32 -1.90 4.47 -13.13
N ALA A 33 -2.41 5.70 -13.28
CA ALA A 33 -3.69 5.95 -13.95
C ALA A 33 -3.67 5.50 -15.41
N LEU A 34 -2.60 5.81 -16.15
CA LEU A 34 -2.41 5.35 -17.52
C LEU A 34 -2.38 3.82 -17.61
N ASN A 35 -1.66 3.15 -16.71
CA ASN A 35 -1.64 1.68 -16.66
C ASN A 35 -3.06 1.12 -16.41
N GLN A 36 -3.87 1.73 -15.53
CA GLN A 36 -5.27 1.31 -15.32
C GLN A 36 -6.13 1.51 -16.57
N VAL A 37 -5.96 2.62 -17.30
CA VAL A 37 -6.62 2.85 -18.58
C VAL A 37 -6.24 1.77 -19.59
N LEU A 38 -4.95 1.43 -19.70
CA LEU A 38 -4.49 0.40 -20.63
C LEU A 38 -5.02 -0.98 -20.24
N ILE A 39 -5.05 -1.34 -18.96
CA ILE A 39 -5.65 -2.59 -18.50
C ILE A 39 -7.13 -2.65 -18.88
N LEU A 40 -7.89 -1.57 -18.68
CA LEU A 40 -9.29 -1.50 -19.07
C LEU A 40 -9.46 -1.72 -20.58
N MET A 41 -8.65 -1.04 -21.40
CA MET A 41 -8.69 -1.20 -22.86
C MET A 41 -8.23 -2.59 -23.33
N ALA A 42 -7.38 -3.27 -22.56
CA ALA A 42 -6.92 -4.62 -22.84
C ALA A 42 -7.92 -5.69 -22.39
N THR A 43 -8.88 -5.35 -21.52
CA THR A 43 -9.85 -6.29 -20.99
C THR A 43 -10.96 -6.50 -22.02
N PRO A 44 -11.13 -7.72 -22.57
CA PRO A 44 -12.18 -7.98 -23.56
C PRO A 44 -13.57 -7.73 -22.97
N THR A 45 -14.47 -7.20 -23.79
CA THR A 45 -15.87 -6.91 -23.43
C THR A 45 -16.83 -8.06 -23.82
N GLY A 46 -16.30 -9.16 -24.40
CA GLY A 46 -17.07 -10.30 -24.94
C GLY A 46 -16.94 -11.59 -24.12
N ASP A 47 -17.55 -12.68 -24.63
CA ASP A 47 -17.59 -14.00 -23.96
C ASP A 47 -16.21 -14.58 -23.67
N VAL A 48 -16.13 -15.29 -22.54
CA VAL A 48 -14.92 -15.93 -21.99
C VAL A 48 -14.48 -17.08 -22.90
N GLY A 49 -13.81 -16.76 -24.00
CA GLY A 49 -13.36 -17.76 -24.98
C GLY A 49 -12.40 -17.26 -26.05
N GLU A 50 -12.44 -15.96 -26.39
CA GLU A 50 -11.57 -15.34 -27.40
C GLU A 50 -10.72 -14.20 -26.81
N THR A 51 -10.07 -14.43 -25.67
CA THR A 51 -9.17 -13.43 -25.09
C THR A 51 -7.83 -13.45 -25.81
N VAL A 52 -7.74 -12.77 -26.95
CA VAL A 52 -6.45 -12.48 -27.62
C VAL A 52 -6.08 -11.03 -27.38
N VAL A 53 -5.38 -10.77 -26.28
CA VAL A 53 -4.68 -9.50 -26.08
C VAL A 53 -3.55 -9.44 -27.10
N SER A 54 -3.48 -8.38 -27.91
CA SER A 54 -2.40 -8.25 -28.88
C SER A 54 -1.04 -8.19 -28.17
N PRO A 55 0.04 -8.81 -28.70
CA PRO A 55 1.37 -8.74 -28.08
C PRO A 55 1.85 -7.31 -27.84
N GLY A 56 1.50 -6.37 -28.72
CA GLY A 56 1.81 -4.94 -28.56
C GLY A 56 1.11 -4.32 -27.36
N MET A 57 -0.20 -4.61 -27.17
CA MET A 57 -0.95 -4.13 -26.01
C MET A 57 -0.41 -4.73 -24.71
N ALA A 58 -0.09 -6.02 -24.71
CA ALA A 58 0.53 -6.68 -23.56
C ALA A 58 1.87 -6.03 -23.18
N LEU A 59 2.73 -5.75 -24.17
CA LEU A 59 3.99 -5.07 -23.93
C LEU A 59 3.79 -3.65 -23.37
N MET A 60 2.81 -2.90 -23.87
CA MET A 60 2.48 -1.57 -23.34
C MET A 60 2.00 -1.61 -21.88
N VAL A 61 1.12 -2.56 -21.54
CA VAL A 61 0.66 -2.77 -20.15
C VAL A 61 1.85 -3.13 -19.26
N LEU A 62 2.72 -4.06 -19.68
CA LEU A 62 3.89 -4.45 -18.88
C LEU A 62 4.88 -3.30 -18.70
N ALA A 63 5.16 -2.54 -19.75
CA ALA A 63 6.06 -1.39 -19.69
C ALA A 63 5.51 -0.30 -18.76
N THR A 64 4.22 0.03 -18.89
CA THR A 64 3.58 1.04 -18.03
C THR A 64 3.41 0.55 -16.60
N ALA A 65 3.16 -0.74 -16.35
CA ALA A 65 3.16 -1.33 -15.02
C ALA A 65 4.54 -1.22 -14.34
N PHE A 66 5.63 -1.49 -15.08
CA PHE A 66 6.98 -1.32 -14.57
C PHE A 66 7.25 0.15 -14.19
N LEU A 67 6.91 1.09 -15.07
CA LEU A 67 7.04 2.53 -14.80
C LEU A 67 6.18 2.97 -13.62
N ALA A 68 4.97 2.44 -13.50
CA ALA A 68 4.05 2.69 -12.39
C ALA A 68 4.60 2.19 -11.05
N ILE A 69 5.30 1.05 -11.03
CA ILE A 69 6.01 0.54 -9.84
C ILE A 69 7.17 1.47 -9.46
N VAL A 70 8.00 1.87 -10.42
CA VAL A 70 9.10 2.81 -10.15
C VAL A 70 8.55 4.14 -9.61
N ALA A 71 7.46 4.63 -10.20
CA ALA A 71 6.77 5.84 -9.78
C ALA A 71 6.19 5.72 -8.36
N SER A 72 5.57 4.59 -8.00
CA SER A 72 5.00 4.39 -6.66
C SER A 72 6.07 4.35 -5.58
N LEU A 73 7.22 3.72 -5.85
CA LEU A 73 8.37 3.73 -4.95
C LEU A 73 8.94 5.14 -4.76
N TRP A 74 9.02 5.90 -5.85
CA TRP A 74 9.47 7.28 -5.81
C TRP A 74 8.52 8.17 -4.99
N ILE A 75 7.19 8.03 -5.20
CA ILE A 75 6.17 8.69 -4.38
C ILE A 75 6.35 8.34 -2.91
N ALA A 76 6.47 7.06 -2.57
CA ALA A 76 6.58 6.61 -1.19
C ALA A 76 7.83 7.18 -0.50
N VAL A 77 9.00 7.11 -1.14
CA VAL A 77 10.24 7.66 -0.60
C VAL A 77 10.14 9.18 -0.42
N ALA A 78 9.65 9.90 -1.43
CA ALA A 78 9.50 11.36 -1.34
C ALA A 78 8.52 11.76 -0.23
N TRP A 79 7.40 11.05 -0.10
CA TRP A 79 6.40 11.32 0.94
C TRP A 79 6.93 11.04 2.34
N HIS A 80 7.63 9.91 2.55
CA HIS A 80 8.27 9.63 3.84
C HIS A 80 9.25 10.72 4.24
N ARG A 81 10.07 11.21 3.30
CA ARG A 81 11.02 12.30 3.55
C ARG A 81 10.31 13.61 3.87
N PHE A 82 9.29 13.97 3.12
CA PHE A 82 8.48 15.15 3.42
C PHE A 82 7.95 15.12 4.86
N VAL A 83 7.30 14.02 5.27
CA VAL A 83 6.70 13.91 6.60
C VAL A 83 7.75 13.85 7.72
N LEU A 84 8.90 13.21 7.48
CA LEU A 84 9.91 13.02 8.53
C LEU A 84 10.91 14.17 8.64
N THR A 85 11.27 14.80 7.51
CA THR A 85 12.34 15.82 7.43
C THR A 85 11.86 17.17 6.93
N GLY A 86 10.59 17.30 6.50
CA GLY A 86 10.07 18.54 5.93
C GLY A 86 10.58 18.84 4.51
N GLU A 87 11.13 17.85 3.79
CA GLU A 87 11.64 18.07 2.43
C GLU A 87 10.48 18.30 1.44
N ILE A 88 10.44 19.47 0.80
CA ILE A 88 9.42 19.85 -0.17
C ILE A 88 10.00 19.81 -1.59
N PRO A 89 9.27 19.32 -2.62
CA PRO A 89 9.73 19.38 -4.01
C PRO A 89 9.94 20.81 -4.51
N GLU A 90 11.07 21.08 -5.17
CA GLU A 90 11.34 22.38 -5.80
C GLU A 90 10.62 22.55 -7.16
N GLY A 91 10.18 21.45 -7.80
CA GLY A 91 9.54 21.46 -9.12
C GLY A 91 8.31 20.55 -9.22
N ALA A 92 7.94 20.21 -10.46
CA ALA A 92 6.79 19.34 -10.78
C ALA A 92 7.03 17.85 -10.42
N LEU A 93 8.29 17.47 -10.16
CA LEU A 93 8.68 16.16 -9.68
C LEU A 93 9.51 16.31 -8.40
N PRO A 94 9.38 15.38 -7.44
CA PRO A 94 10.28 15.32 -6.29
C PRO A 94 11.72 15.05 -6.74
N LYS A 95 12.70 15.37 -5.90
CA LYS A 95 14.11 15.08 -6.18
C LYS A 95 14.30 13.58 -6.38
N TRP A 96 14.97 13.17 -7.47
CA TRP A 96 15.30 11.77 -7.70
C TRP A 96 16.39 11.31 -6.73
N GLN A 97 16.09 10.26 -5.96
CA GLN A 97 17.00 9.68 -4.97
C GLN A 97 17.14 8.18 -5.23
N GLY A 98 17.65 7.82 -6.42
CA GLY A 98 17.66 6.45 -6.91
C GLY A 98 18.27 5.41 -5.96
N GLY A 99 19.31 5.78 -5.20
CA GLY A 99 19.89 4.90 -4.18
C GLY A 99 18.89 4.57 -3.05
N LEU A 100 18.14 5.56 -2.56
CA LEU A 100 17.12 5.37 -1.53
C LEU A 100 15.90 4.63 -2.09
N VAL A 101 15.48 4.93 -3.33
CA VAL A 101 14.39 4.23 -4.02
C VAL A 101 14.71 2.74 -4.21
N LEU A 102 15.93 2.41 -4.64
CA LEU A 102 16.36 1.02 -4.80
C LEU A 102 16.48 0.30 -3.44
N ALA A 103 17.02 0.96 -2.43
CA ALA A 103 17.09 0.41 -1.09
C ALA A 103 15.69 0.21 -0.46
N TYR A 104 14.73 1.09 -0.78
CA TYR A 104 13.33 0.96 -0.39
C TYR A 104 12.67 -0.25 -1.07
N LEU A 105 12.91 -0.44 -2.38
CA LEU A 105 12.45 -1.62 -3.12
C LEU A 105 13.00 -2.91 -2.50
N GLY A 106 14.30 -2.99 -2.24
CA GLY A 106 14.91 -4.18 -1.65
C GLY A 106 14.30 -4.55 -0.28
N ARG A 107 14.05 -3.55 0.57
CA ARG A 107 13.35 -3.76 1.86
C ARG A 107 11.91 -4.19 1.68
N SER A 108 11.20 -3.59 0.72
CA SER A 108 9.81 -3.95 0.40
C SER A 108 9.71 -5.40 -0.07
N VAL A 109 10.63 -5.85 -0.93
CA VAL A 109 10.72 -7.24 -1.39
C VAL A 109 11.03 -8.19 -0.23
N MET A 110 12.02 -7.85 0.62
CA MET A 110 12.35 -8.66 1.79
C MET A 110 11.15 -8.82 2.74
N ILE A 111 10.43 -7.73 3.03
CA ILE A 111 9.24 -7.74 3.88
C ILE A 111 8.14 -8.59 3.21
N ALA A 112 7.89 -8.40 1.91
CA ALA A 112 6.91 -9.17 1.17
C ALA A 112 7.21 -10.67 1.21
N LEU A 113 8.47 -11.08 1.01
CA LEU A 113 8.88 -12.48 1.12
C LEU A 113 8.65 -13.05 2.52
N LEU A 114 9.00 -12.29 3.57
CA LEU A 114 8.80 -12.71 4.96
C LEU A 114 7.32 -12.85 5.32
N VAL A 115 6.49 -11.89 4.90
CA VAL A 115 5.03 -11.93 5.12
C VAL A 115 4.41 -13.08 4.34
N SER A 116 4.78 -13.28 3.07
CA SER A 116 4.32 -14.39 2.25
C SER A 116 4.67 -15.74 2.87
N LEU A 117 5.88 -15.90 3.39
CA LEU A 117 6.28 -17.12 4.10
C LEU A 117 5.39 -17.39 5.32
N ALA A 118 5.10 -16.36 6.13
CA ALA A 118 4.23 -16.48 7.29
C ALA A 118 2.78 -16.82 6.89
N VAL A 119 2.28 -16.22 5.80
CA VAL A 119 0.96 -16.50 5.23
C VAL A 119 0.88 -17.95 4.75
N VAL A 120 1.86 -18.42 3.98
CA VAL A 120 1.93 -19.82 3.51
C VAL A 120 1.98 -20.79 4.70
N ALA A 121 2.78 -20.49 5.73
CA ALA A 121 2.82 -21.30 6.95
C ALA A 121 1.47 -21.33 7.68
N ALA A 122 0.75 -20.21 7.71
CA ALA A 122 -0.58 -20.12 8.30
C ALA A 122 -1.67 -20.84 7.48
N MET A 123 -1.44 -21.11 6.19
CA MET A 123 -2.39 -21.87 5.37
C MET A 123 -2.52 -23.32 5.83
N ILE A 124 -1.45 -23.94 6.34
CA ILE A 124 -1.47 -25.34 6.81
C ILE A 124 -2.56 -25.59 7.88
N PRO A 125 -2.61 -24.85 9.01
CA PRO A 125 -3.70 -25.02 9.97
C PRO A 125 -5.05 -24.53 9.44
N ILE A 126 -5.08 -23.55 8.53
CA ILE A 126 -6.33 -23.06 7.93
C ILE A 126 -6.99 -24.15 7.08
N ASP A 127 -6.23 -24.90 6.28
CA ASP A 127 -6.75 -25.98 5.44
C ASP A 127 -7.37 -27.11 6.30
N ILE A 128 -6.77 -27.40 7.46
CA ILE A 128 -7.31 -28.35 8.44
C ILE A 128 -8.65 -27.86 8.98
N VAL A 129 -8.76 -26.58 9.36
CA VAL A 129 -10.02 -26.00 9.85
C VAL A 129 -11.08 -25.98 8.75
N MET A 130 -10.70 -25.64 7.51
CA MET A 130 -11.59 -25.60 6.36
C MET A 130 -12.19 -26.98 6.03
N ALA A 131 -11.39 -28.05 6.16
CA ALA A 131 -11.88 -29.42 5.98
C ALA A 131 -12.93 -29.81 7.04
N ALA A 132 -12.79 -29.32 8.27
CA ALA A 132 -13.71 -29.60 9.37
C ALA A 132 -14.94 -28.66 9.40
N ALA A 133 -14.81 -27.43 8.90
CA ALA A 133 -15.84 -26.40 8.91
C ALA A 133 -15.85 -25.60 7.59
N PRO A 134 -16.49 -26.11 6.53
CA PRO A 134 -16.48 -25.48 5.21
C PRO A 134 -17.04 -24.04 5.17
N GLY A 135 -17.90 -23.67 6.12
CA GLY A 135 -18.44 -22.31 6.26
C GLY A 135 -17.46 -21.27 6.83
N ALA A 136 -16.27 -21.68 7.27
CA ALA A 136 -15.28 -20.79 7.88
C ALA A 136 -14.42 -20.01 6.86
N GLY A 137 -14.64 -20.20 5.55
CA GLY A 137 -13.78 -19.65 4.49
C GLY A 137 -13.56 -18.14 4.56
N LEU A 138 -14.65 -17.35 4.59
CA LEU A 138 -14.54 -15.89 4.64
C LEU A 138 -13.87 -15.39 5.95
N PRO A 139 -14.27 -15.84 7.16
CA PRO A 139 -13.57 -15.50 8.39
C PRO A 139 -12.06 -15.82 8.35
N LEU A 140 -11.67 -17.00 7.83
CA LEU A 140 -10.27 -17.42 7.77
C LEU A 140 -9.47 -16.60 6.75
N LEU A 141 -10.08 -16.26 5.61
CA LEU A 141 -9.48 -15.33 4.63
C LEU A 141 -9.23 -13.95 5.26
N LEU A 142 -10.21 -13.39 5.96
CA LEU A 142 -10.06 -12.10 6.64
C LEU A 142 -8.98 -12.16 7.73
N ALA A 143 -8.91 -13.26 8.49
CA ALA A 143 -7.86 -13.48 9.49
C ALA A 143 -6.47 -13.54 8.85
N LEU A 144 -6.34 -14.20 7.69
CA LEU A 144 -5.08 -14.28 6.95
C LEU A 144 -4.63 -12.91 6.43
N VAL A 145 -5.56 -12.13 5.87
CA VAL A 145 -5.28 -10.76 5.42
C VAL A 145 -4.89 -9.87 6.61
N ALA A 146 -5.61 -9.97 7.75
CA ALA A 146 -5.26 -9.24 8.96
C ALA A 146 -3.88 -9.61 9.50
N LEU A 147 -3.50 -10.90 9.46
CA LEU A 147 -2.15 -11.37 9.82
C LEU A 147 -1.10 -10.77 8.89
N ALA A 148 -1.34 -10.78 7.58
CA ALA A 148 -0.42 -10.21 6.59
C ALA A 148 -0.21 -8.72 6.83
N VAL A 149 -1.28 -7.95 7.03
CA VAL A 149 -1.22 -6.51 7.31
C VAL A 149 -0.57 -6.23 8.67
N TYR A 150 -0.83 -7.04 9.69
CA TYR A 150 -0.15 -6.95 10.99
C TYR A 150 1.36 -7.13 10.87
N LEU A 151 1.81 -8.19 10.19
CA LEU A 151 3.25 -8.42 9.98
C LEU A 151 3.86 -7.33 9.10
N PHE A 152 3.14 -6.88 8.07
CA PHE A 152 3.55 -5.76 7.24
C PHE A 152 3.79 -4.51 8.06
N PHE A 153 2.90 -4.12 8.98
CA PHE A 153 3.12 -2.95 9.83
C PHE A 153 4.27 -3.14 10.84
N ARG A 154 4.45 -4.36 11.37
CA ARG A 154 5.54 -4.68 12.31
C ARG A 154 6.93 -4.47 11.69
N PHE A 155 7.11 -4.87 10.43
CA PHE A 155 8.38 -4.70 9.72
C PHE A 155 8.42 -3.47 8.82
N GLY A 156 7.26 -2.94 8.45
CA GLY A 156 7.07 -1.82 7.53
C GLY A 156 7.69 -0.53 8.02
N VAL A 157 7.93 -0.36 9.32
CA VAL A 157 8.69 0.77 9.88
C VAL A 157 10.13 0.86 9.34
N MET A 158 10.66 -0.21 8.74
CA MET A 158 11.95 -0.18 8.05
C MET A 158 11.93 0.65 6.76
N LEU A 159 10.76 0.80 6.14
CA LEU A 159 10.56 1.53 4.89
C LEU A 159 10.76 3.05 5.06
N PRO A 160 10.06 3.76 5.99
CA PRO A 160 10.32 5.16 6.28
C PRO A 160 11.74 5.41 6.78
N ALA A 161 12.31 4.53 7.64
CA ALA A 161 13.71 4.60 8.03
C ALA A 161 14.64 4.64 6.80
N GLY A 162 14.44 3.71 5.86
CA GLY A 162 15.23 3.64 4.64
C GLY A 162 15.09 4.85 3.73
N ALA A 163 13.92 5.51 3.72
CA ALA A 163 13.68 6.71 2.95
C ALA A 163 14.45 7.95 3.46
N ILE A 164 14.84 7.95 4.74
CA ILE A 164 15.67 8.98 5.36
C ILE A 164 17.12 8.51 5.60
N ASP A 165 17.56 7.49 4.86
CA ASP A 165 18.90 6.88 4.94
C ASP A 165 19.27 6.31 6.32
N ARG A 166 18.27 5.97 7.14
CA ARG A 166 18.45 5.24 8.38
C ARG A 166 18.27 3.74 8.14
N LYS A 167 19.10 2.92 8.79
CA LYS A 167 19.02 1.47 8.73
C LYS A 167 18.32 0.94 9.99
N LEU A 168 17.34 0.07 9.78
CA LEU A 168 16.74 -0.79 10.80
C LEU A 168 16.86 -2.23 10.32
N THR A 169 17.32 -3.12 11.18
CA THR A 169 17.28 -4.57 10.98
C THR A 169 15.90 -5.12 11.30
N LEU A 170 15.61 -6.36 10.86
CA LEU A 170 14.35 -7.05 11.21
C LEU A 170 14.15 -7.16 12.73
N ARG A 171 15.25 -7.44 13.47
CA ARG A 171 15.23 -7.55 14.93
C ARG A 171 14.90 -6.21 15.59
N GLU A 172 15.52 -5.12 15.11
CA GLU A 172 15.26 -3.78 15.63
C GLU A 172 13.84 -3.32 15.30
N ALA A 173 13.34 -3.57 14.09
CA ALA A 173 11.97 -3.26 13.70
C ALA A 173 10.95 -4.00 14.59
N TRP A 174 11.19 -5.30 14.83
CA TRP A 174 10.35 -6.11 15.72
C TRP A 174 10.39 -5.63 17.18
N ALA A 175 11.57 -5.24 17.68
CA ALA A 175 11.73 -4.72 19.04
C ALA A 175 11.06 -3.34 19.19
N ALA A 176 11.27 -2.43 18.24
CA ALA A 176 10.73 -1.08 18.25
C ALA A 176 9.20 -1.07 18.25
N THR A 177 8.58 -1.95 17.46
CA THR A 177 7.12 -2.03 17.36
C THR A 177 6.47 -2.91 18.44
N ALA A 178 7.24 -3.51 19.36
CA ALA A 178 6.71 -4.45 20.37
C ALA A 178 5.78 -3.78 21.38
N LYS A 179 6.10 -2.55 21.79
CA LYS A 179 5.25 -1.75 22.69
C LYS A 179 3.94 -1.33 22.04
N GLU A 180 3.88 -1.31 20.70
CA GLU A 180 2.74 -0.88 19.91
C GLU A 180 1.90 -2.05 19.36
N HIS A 181 2.04 -3.28 19.90
CA HIS A 181 1.31 -4.46 19.39
C HIS A 181 -0.21 -4.24 19.31
N GLY A 182 -0.83 -3.70 20.37
CA GLY A 182 -2.26 -3.40 20.38
C GLY A 182 -2.65 -2.31 19.39
N THR A 183 -1.80 -1.28 19.25
CA THR A 183 -1.94 -0.21 18.26
C THR A 183 -1.94 -0.79 16.84
N ILE A 184 -1.00 -1.68 16.53
CA ILE A 184 -0.83 -2.32 15.23
C ILE A 184 -2.01 -3.26 14.92
N VAL A 185 -2.47 -4.07 15.88
CA VAL A 185 -3.65 -4.93 15.67
C VAL A 185 -4.87 -4.09 15.27
N VAL A 186 -5.16 -3.03 16.02
CA VAL A 186 -6.28 -2.13 15.72
C VAL A 186 -6.08 -1.44 14.37
N LEU A 187 -4.87 -0.95 14.07
CA LEU A 187 -4.56 -0.33 12.79
C LEU A 187 -4.74 -1.30 11.62
N SER A 188 -4.29 -2.55 11.74
CA SER A 188 -4.47 -3.58 10.72
C SER A 188 -5.95 -3.85 10.45
N LEU A 189 -6.76 -4.00 11.49
CA LEU A 189 -8.21 -4.20 11.34
C LEU A 189 -8.88 -3.01 10.66
N ILE A 190 -8.51 -1.78 11.04
CA ILE A 190 -8.99 -0.55 10.41
C ILE A 190 -8.61 -0.53 8.92
N VAL A 191 -7.35 -0.81 8.58
CA VAL A 191 -6.88 -0.80 7.19
C VAL A 191 -7.58 -1.86 6.36
N VAL A 192 -7.76 -3.08 6.88
CA VAL A 192 -8.51 -4.13 6.18
C VAL A 192 -9.96 -3.71 5.97
N PHE A 193 -10.62 -3.22 7.03
CA PHE A 193 -12.00 -2.75 6.96
C PHE A 193 -12.18 -1.63 5.92
N PHE A 194 -11.36 -0.58 5.97
CA PHE A 194 -11.45 0.52 5.01
C PHE A 194 -11.05 0.10 3.60
N SER A 195 -10.10 -0.82 3.44
CA SER A 195 -9.75 -1.35 2.11
C SER A 195 -10.92 -2.07 1.47
N VAL A 196 -11.66 -2.88 2.23
CA VAL A 196 -12.89 -3.52 1.73
C VAL A 196 -13.95 -2.46 1.44
N LEU A 197 -14.21 -1.55 2.39
CA LEU A 197 -15.23 -0.51 2.28
C LEU A 197 -15.05 0.37 1.04
N VAL A 198 -13.80 0.78 0.78
CA VAL A 198 -13.41 1.58 -0.38
C VAL A 198 -13.63 0.84 -1.70
N GLN A 199 -13.48 -0.48 -1.72
CA GLN A 199 -13.66 -1.28 -2.93
C GLN A 199 -15.13 -1.62 -3.20
N LEU A 200 -16.01 -1.55 -2.20
CA LEU A 200 -17.43 -1.92 -2.34
C LEU A 200 -18.14 -1.19 -3.49
N PRO A 201 -18.03 0.14 -3.69
CA PRO A 201 -18.70 0.80 -4.80
C PRO A 201 -18.25 0.28 -6.17
N ALA A 202 -16.96 -0.05 -6.32
CA ALA A 202 -16.43 -0.62 -7.55
C ALA A 202 -16.95 -2.05 -7.80
N TRP A 203 -17.08 -2.86 -6.74
CA TRP A 203 -17.60 -4.23 -6.83
C TRP A 203 -19.11 -4.31 -7.05
N LEU A 204 -19.86 -3.32 -6.55
CA LEU A 204 -21.31 -3.24 -6.70
C LEU A 204 -21.74 -2.51 -7.99
N ASN A 205 -20.79 -1.94 -8.74
CA ASN A 205 -21.08 -1.27 -9.99
C ASN A 205 -21.53 -2.31 -11.05
N PRO A 206 -22.75 -2.19 -11.62
CA PRO A 206 -23.22 -3.10 -12.66
C PRO A 206 -22.40 -3.01 -13.96
N ASP A 207 -21.65 -1.92 -14.16
CA ASP A 207 -20.68 -1.77 -15.25
C ASP A 207 -19.26 -1.53 -14.68
N PRO A 208 -18.52 -2.60 -14.34
CA PRO A 208 -17.15 -2.50 -13.85
C PRO A 208 -16.17 -1.88 -14.85
N GLN A 209 -16.52 -1.87 -16.14
CA GLN A 209 -15.69 -1.30 -17.21
C GLN A 209 -16.05 0.16 -17.53
N SER A 210 -17.05 0.73 -16.85
CA SER A 210 -17.45 2.11 -17.03
C SER A 210 -16.32 3.09 -16.72
N LEU A 211 -16.32 4.22 -17.43
CA LEU A 211 -15.44 5.37 -17.15
C LEU A 211 -15.61 5.87 -15.71
N ILE A 212 -16.83 5.79 -15.16
CA ILE A 212 -17.13 6.18 -13.78
C ILE A 212 -16.34 5.29 -12.80
N ASN A 213 -16.34 3.97 -13.03
CA ASN A 213 -15.59 3.05 -12.17
C ASN A 213 -14.08 3.28 -12.24
N LEU A 214 -13.56 3.58 -13.45
CA LEU A 214 -12.16 3.90 -13.65
C LEU A 214 -11.77 5.17 -12.88
N VAL A 215 -12.53 6.26 -13.04
CA VAL A 215 -12.26 7.53 -12.33
C VAL A 215 -12.33 7.33 -10.83
N TYR A 216 -13.34 6.60 -10.33
CA TYR A 216 -13.46 6.25 -8.93
C TYR A 216 -12.21 5.50 -8.43
N SER A 217 -11.80 4.44 -9.13
CA SER A 217 -10.67 3.59 -8.75
C SER A 217 -9.35 4.37 -8.75
N VAL A 218 -9.14 5.25 -9.72
CA VAL A 218 -7.95 6.11 -9.80
C VAL A 218 -7.91 7.10 -8.63
N VAL A 219 -9.01 7.80 -8.36
CA VAL A 219 -9.06 8.82 -7.29
C VAL A 219 -8.92 8.16 -5.92
N VAL A 220 -9.68 7.10 -5.66
CA VAL A 220 -9.68 6.46 -4.36
C VAL A 220 -8.39 5.66 -4.14
N GLY A 221 -7.84 5.05 -5.19
CA GLY A 221 -6.53 4.41 -5.15
C GLY A 221 -5.42 5.39 -4.79
N TRP A 222 -5.50 6.65 -5.23
CA TRP A 222 -4.53 7.68 -4.86
C TRP A 222 -4.59 7.97 -3.35
N PHE A 223 -5.78 8.19 -2.80
CA PHE A 223 -5.95 8.40 -1.35
C PHE A 223 -5.49 7.17 -0.56
N ALA A 224 -5.87 5.97 -0.97
CA ALA A 224 -5.45 4.72 -0.33
C ALA A 224 -3.91 4.62 -0.28
N THR A 225 -3.23 4.97 -1.38
CA THR A 225 -1.77 5.00 -1.45
C THR A 225 -1.18 6.00 -0.45
N MET A 226 -1.63 7.26 -0.51
CA MET A 226 -1.07 8.33 0.32
C MET A 226 -1.33 8.09 1.82
N ILE A 227 -2.53 7.65 2.19
CA ILE A 227 -2.89 7.33 3.57
C ILE A 227 -2.12 6.10 4.06
N GLY A 228 -1.96 5.07 3.22
CA GLY A 228 -1.19 3.86 3.57
C GLY A 228 0.28 4.16 3.86
N VAL A 229 0.93 4.96 3.02
CA VAL A 229 2.33 5.41 3.24
C VAL A 229 2.41 6.32 4.48
N SER A 230 1.40 7.16 4.72
CA SER A 230 1.31 7.99 5.94
C SER A 230 1.16 7.15 7.21
N ALA A 231 0.41 6.04 7.17
CA ALA A 231 0.25 5.12 8.29
C ALA A 231 1.58 4.47 8.68
N LEU A 232 2.39 4.06 7.70
CA LEU A 232 3.75 3.56 7.96
C LEU A 232 4.64 4.62 8.58
N THR A 233 4.58 5.86 8.06
CA THR A 233 5.40 6.97 8.57
C THR A 233 5.02 7.35 10.00
N THR A 234 3.72 7.40 10.29
CA THR A 234 3.20 7.69 11.63
C THR A 234 3.60 6.58 12.60
N LEU A 235 3.42 5.31 12.21
CA LEU A 235 3.82 4.17 13.03
C LEU A 235 5.33 4.18 13.32
N TYR A 236 6.15 4.53 12.33
CA TYR A 236 7.59 4.74 12.51
C TYR A 236 7.89 5.87 13.50
N GLY A 237 7.24 7.04 13.33
CA GLY A 237 7.40 8.19 14.21
C GLY A 237 7.15 7.83 15.68
N ILE A 238 6.06 7.11 15.97
CA ILE A 238 5.74 6.72 17.35
C ILE A 238 6.61 5.58 17.88
N SER A 239 6.92 4.58 17.04
CA SER A 239 7.57 3.34 17.50
C SER A 239 9.10 3.46 17.56
N VAL A 240 9.68 4.31 16.70
CA VAL A 240 11.14 4.41 16.51
C VAL A 240 11.68 5.76 16.95
N GLU A 241 10.96 6.85 16.68
CA GLU A 241 11.38 8.21 17.06
C GLU A 241 10.72 8.71 18.35
N GLY A 242 9.71 8.01 18.87
CA GLY A 242 8.99 8.41 20.08
C GLY A 242 8.18 9.69 19.90
N ARG A 243 7.75 10.02 18.67
CA ARG A 243 6.87 11.17 18.41
C ARG A 243 5.50 10.96 19.06
N ASP A 244 4.90 12.05 19.52
CA ASP A 244 3.52 12.06 19.98
C ASP A 244 2.54 12.26 18.82
N ILE A 245 1.32 11.75 19.00
CA ILE A 245 0.23 11.80 18.00
C ILE A 245 -1.06 12.21 18.71
N ASP A 246 -1.15 13.49 19.02
CA ASP A 246 -2.33 14.12 19.62
C ASP A 246 -3.35 14.58 18.56
#